data_AF-M3AQL5-F1
#
_entry.id   AF-M3AQL5-F1
#
_cell.length_a   1.000
_cell.length_b   1.000
_cell.length_c   1.000
_cell.angle_alpha   90.00
_cell.angle_beta   90.00
_cell.angle_gamma   90.00
#
_symmetry.space_group_name_H-M   'P 1'
#
loop_
_entity.id
_entity.type
_entity.pdbx_description
1 polymer ?
#
loop_
_entity_poly.entity_id
_entity_poly.type
_entity_poly.pdbx_seq_one_letter_code
_entity_poly.pdbx_strand_id
1 'polypeptide(L)'
;MAILSKNIICLGTALLAAQGVLAAPTTRSSDCDFGIANPSEWPSTYQSQWCSMITNEVTALKTSENPKTMLSTLKAIFTQARIKVSPDSALANVDKIMQDPQARAAMTQMKANFPAFGSMDLTAEDIQKVYGDAIKAACKKTGVPEDIMVKIIWTESKGHPLVYNGLTQMDYVAWGQMADENPELKNRYMPTDNIVAAAMFLQKAKAKYGGDWETTYTQHYQDPTAASRSS
;
A
#
# COMPACT_ATOMS: atom_id res chain seq x y z
N MET A 1 -75.02 -39.33 16.88
CA MET A 1 -73.53 -39.26 16.89
C MET A 1 -73.05 -38.50 15.66
N ALA A 2 -71.81 -38.02 15.66
CA ALA A 2 -71.34 -36.94 14.79
C ALA A 2 -71.34 -37.26 13.28
N ILE A 3 -71.56 -36.21 12.47
CA ILE A 3 -71.13 -36.13 11.07
C ILE A 3 -70.14 -34.95 11.00
N LEU A 4 -68.97 -35.20 10.40
CA LEU A 4 -67.78 -34.35 10.53
C LEU A 4 -67.84 -33.06 9.69
N SER A 5 -67.30 -31.99 10.26
CA SER A 5 -67.29 -30.64 9.71
C SER A 5 -65.94 -30.27 9.07
N LYS A 6 -66.00 -29.89 7.79
CA LYS A 6 -65.20 -28.87 7.06
C LYS A 6 -63.69 -28.73 7.31
N ASN A 7 -62.94 -28.89 6.22
CA ASN A 7 -61.55 -28.46 6.06
C ASN A 7 -61.32 -26.98 6.40
N ILE A 8 -60.25 -26.68 7.15
CA ILE A 8 -59.41 -25.48 6.95
C ILE A 8 -57.95 -25.94 7.09
N ILE A 9 -57.13 -25.67 6.08
CA ILE A 9 -55.68 -25.87 6.11
C ILE A 9 -55.03 -24.51 6.38
N CYS A 10 -54.16 -24.43 7.39
CA CYS A 10 -53.17 -23.37 7.50
C CYS A 10 -51.85 -23.96 8.03
N LEU A 11 -50.77 -23.71 7.29
CA LEU A 11 -49.40 -24.12 7.58
C LEU A 11 -48.63 -22.97 8.22
N GLY A 12 -47.65 -23.31 9.07
CA GLY A 12 -46.72 -22.35 9.69
C GLY A 12 -46.81 -22.35 11.22
N THR A 13 -45.71 -22.28 11.98
CA THR A 13 -44.30 -22.14 11.58
C THR A 13 -43.41 -22.78 12.65
N ALA A 14 -42.51 -23.68 12.27
CA ALA A 14 -41.52 -24.23 13.21
C ALA A 14 -40.33 -23.26 13.34
N LEU A 15 -40.04 -22.84 14.57
CA LEU A 15 -38.94 -21.93 14.88
C LEU A 15 -37.62 -22.69 14.88
N LEU A 16 -36.75 -22.42 13.90
CA LEU A 16 -35.37 -22.93 13.86
C LEU A 16 -34.40 -21.76 14.03
N ALA A 17 -33.75 -21.72 15.19
CA ALA A 17 -32.71 -20.73 15.48
C ALA A 17 -31.43 -21.06 14.70
N ALA A 18 -31.19 -20.32 13.62
CA ALA A 18 -29.89 -20.34 12.95
C ALA A 18 -28.88 -19.54 13.80
N GLN A 19 -27.88 -20.23 14.35
CA GLN A 19 -26.76 -19.59 15.03
C GLN A 19 -26.00 -18.73 14.02
N GLY A 20 -25.98 -17.43 14.24
CA GLY A 20 -25.25 -16.48 13.40
C GLY A 20 -23.74 -16.69 13.52
N VAL A 21 -23.17 -17.50 12.61
CA VAL A 21 -21.73 -17.47 12.37
C VAL A 21 -21.40 -16.09 11.83
N LEU A 22 -20.74 -15.27 12.66
CA LEU A 22 -20.13 -14.02 12.22
C LEU A 22 -19.00 -14.35 11.24
N ALA A 23 -19.36 -14.48 9.97
CA ALA A 23 -18.39 -14.38 8.89
C ALA A 23 -17.79 -12.97 8.96
N ALA A 24 -16.53 -12.88 9.38
CA ALA A 24 -15.76 -11.66 9.21
C ALA A 24 -15.85 -11.24 7.73
N PRO A 25 -16.16 -9.96 7.42
CA PRO A 25 -16.37 -9.54 6.04
C PRO A 25 -15.05 -9.63 5.27
N THR A 26 -14.86 -10.75 4.56
CA THR A 26 -13.86 -10.90 3.51
C THR A 26 -14.32 -10.12 2.29
N THR A 27 -14.22 -8.79 2.38
CA THR A 27 -14.38 -7.89 1.24
C THR A 27 -13.36 -8.23 0.16
N ARG A 28 -13.79 -9.01 -0.83
CA ARG A 28 -13.15 -9.04 -2.14
C ARG A 28 -13.21 -7.63 -2.73
N SER A 29 -12.12 -7.22 -3.37
CA SER A 29 -11.98 -5.97 -4.13
C SER A 29 -12.89 -5.93 -5.39
N SER A 30 -14.22 -5.94 -5.23
CA SER A 30 -15.18 -5.62 -6.32
C SER A 30 -15.35 -4.11 -6.52
N ASP A 31 -15.17 -3.34 -5.45
CA ASP A 31 -15.55 -1.93 -5.39
C ASP A 31 -14.29 -1.07 -5.26
N CYS A 32 -14.22 0.02 -6.04
CA CYS A 32 -13.07 0.93 -6.11
C CYS A 32 -12.72 1.60 -4.76
N ASP A 33 -13.62 1.50 -3.78
CA ASP A 33 -13.53 2.13 -2.48
C ASP A 33 -12.90 1.26 -1.39
N PHE A 34 -12.72 -0.05 -1.62
CA PHE A 34 -12.20 -0.99 -0.61
C PHE A 34 -12.95 -0.93 0.75
N GLY A 35 -14.25 -0.59 0.71
CA GLY A 35 -15.10 -0.40 1.90
C GLY A 35 -14.87 0.91 2.65
N ILE A 36 -14.27 1.93 2.03
CA ILE A 36 -14.08 3.27 2.59
C ILE A 36 -15.27 4.15 2.18
N ALA A 37 -16.03 4.62 3.18
CA ALA A 37 -17.21 5.45 2.96
C ALA A 37 -16.88 6.79 2.26
N ASN A 38 -17.86 7.36 1.57
CA ASN A 38 -17.74 8.69 0.97
C ASN A 38 -17.82 9.77 2.05
N PRO A 39 -17.09 10.89 1.91
CA PRO A 39 -17.43 12.13 2.60
C PRO A 39 -18.91 12.49 2.36
N SER A 40 -19.60 12.97 3.39
CA SER A 40 -21.04 13.25 3.35
C SER A 40 -21.46 14.30 2.33
N GLU A 41 -20.53 15.14 1.88
CA GLU A 41 -20.76 16.24 0.94
C GLU A 41 -20.39 15.89 -0.51
N TRP A 42 -20.03 14.64 -0.81
CA TRP A 42 -19.69 14.21 -2.18
C TRP A 42 -20.88 14.30 -3.15
N PRO A 43 -20.79 15.09 -4.25
CA PRO A 43 -21.64 14.93 -5.40
C PRO A 43 -21.42 13.54 -6.04
N SER A 44 -22.47 12.97 -6.63
CA SER A 44 -22.40 11.65 -7.29
C SER A 44 -21.36 11.57 -8.43
N THR A 45 -20.99 12.70 -9.02
CA THR A 45 -19.94 12.82 -10.05
C THR A 45 -18.53 12.58 -9.51
N TYR A 46 -18.28 12.77 -8.21
CA TYR A 46 -16.95 12.51 -7.63
C TYR A 46 -16.68 11.02 -7.44
N GLN A 47 -17.73 10.22 -7.16
CA GLN A 47 -17.61 8.76 -7.06
C GLN A 47 -17.07 8.13 -8.34
N SER A 48 -17.57 8.54 -9.51
CA SER A 48 -17.14 7.97 -10.79
C SER A 48 -15.72 8.38 -11.16
N GLN A 49 -15.33 9.63 -10.86
CA GLN A 49 -13.96 10.11 -11.04
C GLN A 49 -12.98 9.36 -10.13
N TRP A 50 -13.27 9.27 -8.84
CA TRP A 50 -12.50 8.49 -7.86
C TRP A 50 -12.36 7.02 -8.30
N CYS A 51 -13.47 6.36 -8.64
CA CYS A 51 -13.42 4.98 -9.13
C CYS A 51 -12.56 4.84 -10.38
N SER A 52 -12.60 5.79 -11.33
CA SER A 52 -11.78 5.72 -12.53
C SER A 52 -10.29 5.79 -12.20
N MET A 53 -9.87 6.73 -11.35
CA MET A 53 -8.47 6.88 -10.97
C MET A 53 -7.95 5.68 -10.18
N ILE A 54 -8.67 5.22 -9.15
CA ILE A 54 -8.28 4.04 -8.37
C ILE A 54 -8.28 2.76 -9.23
N THR A 55 -9.21 2.63 -10.17
CA THR A 55 -9.20 1.50 -11.12
C THR A 55 -7.95 1.53 -12.01
N ASN A 56 -7.51 2.72 -12.45
CA ASN A 56 -6.29 2.87 -13.25
C ASN A 56 -5.04 2.47 -12.44
N GLU A 57 -4.87 2.98 -11.23
CA GLU A 57 -3.75 2.63 -10.34
C GLU A 57 -3.70 1.14 -10.04
N VAL A 58 -4.84 0.55 -9.62
CA VAL A 58 -4.95 -0.87 -9.32
C VAL A 58 -4.72 -1.74 -10.56
N THR A 59 -5.11 -1.28 -11.75
CA THR A 59 -4.87 -2.01 -13.01
C THR A 59 -3.41 -1.92 -13.43
N ALA A 60 -2.77 -0.76 -13.32
CA ALA A 60 -1.35 -0.59 -13.56
C ALA A 60 -0.53 -1.48 -12.62
N LEU A 61 -0.84 -1.45 -11.32
CA LEU A 61 -0.20 -2.30 -10.31
C LEU A 61 -0.39 -3.79 -10.61
N LYS A 62 -1.64 -4.26 -10.83
CA LYS A 62 -1.94 -5.67 -11.15
C LYS A 62 -1.32 -6.14 -12.47
N THR A 63 -1.02 -5.24 -13.40
CA THR A 63 -0.38 -5.56 -14.68
C THR A 63 1.14 -5.66 -14.51
N SER A 64 1.76 -4.63 -13.94
CA SER A 64 3.22 -4.53 -13.80
C SER A 64 3.78 -5.46 -12.71
N GLU A 65 3.04 -5.73 -11.64
CA GLU A 65 3.45 -6.61 -10.52
C GLU A 65 2.78 -8.00 -10.58
N ASN A 66 2.32 -8.44 -11.77
CA ASN A 66 1.63 -9.72 -11.90
C ASN A 66 2.57 -10.90 -11.53
N PRO A 67 2.29 -11.69 -10.47
CA PRO A 67 3.20 -12.76 -10.05
C PRO A 67 3.45 -13.82 -11.13
N LYS A 68 2.51 -14.02 -12.07
CA LYS A 68 2.65 -14.99 -13.16
C LYS A 68 3.73 -14.59 -14.17
N THR A 69 4.00 -13.31 -14.35
CA THR A 69 4.99 -12.79 -15.31
C THR A 69 6.26 -12.32 -14.62
N MET A 70 6.16 -11.76 -13.42
CA MET A 70 7.29 -11.14 -12.73
C MET A 70 8.11 -12.11 -11.86
N LEU A 71 7.52 -13.18 -11.33
CA LEU A 71 8.22 -14.01 -10.34
C LEU A 71 9.48 -14.71 -10.91
N SER A 72 9.48 -15.09 -12.18
CA SER A 72 10.68 -15.63 -12.86
C SER A 72 11.76 -14.57 -13.04
N THR A 73 11.39 -13.37 -13.49
CA THR A 73 12.27 -12.22 -13.64
C THR A 73 12.89 -11.81 -12.31
N LEU A 74 12.10 -11.71 -11.24
CA LEU A 74 12.59 -11.38 -9.90
C LEU A 74 13.49 -12.47 -9.33
N LYS A 75 13.20 -13.76 -9.57
CA LYS A 75 14.13 -14.86 -9.22
C LYS A 75 15.48 -14.70 -9.90
N ALA A 76 15.51 -14.33 -11.18
CA ALA A 76 16.76 -14.08 -11.90
C ALA A 76 17.52 -12.86 -11.34
N ILE A 77 16.83 -11.73 -11.13
CA ILE A 77 17.40 -10.51 -10.54
C ILE A 77 17.98 -10.79 -9.15
N PHE A 78 17.22 -11.45 -8.27
CA PHE A 78 17.66 -11.75 -6.90
C PHE A 78 18.86 -12.72 -6.90
N THR A 79 18.84 -13.74 -7.76
CA THR A 79 19.98 -14.67 -7.94
C THR A 79 21.23 -13.92 -8.40
N GLN A 80 21.11 -13.04 -9.40
CA GLN A 80 22.23 -12.23 -9.91
C GLN A 80 22.78 -11.27 -8.85
N ALA A 81 21.90 -10.63 -8.07
CA ALA A 81 22.25 -9.74 -6.98
C ALA A 81 22.65 -10.45 -5.67
N ARG A 82 22.58 -11.79 -5.63
CA ARG A 82 22.84 -12.66 -4.45
C ARG A 82 21.91 -12.39 -3.24
N ILE A 83 20.70 -11.92 -3.51
CA ILE A 83 19.64 -11.68 -2.51
C ILE A 83 19.03 -13.02 -2.08
N LYS A 84 18.73 -13.17 -0.77
CA LYS A 84 18.28 -14.43 -0.16
C LYS A 84 16.80 -14.47 0.20
N VAL A 85 16.16 -13.34 0.50
CA VAL A 85 14.71 -13.25 0.75
C VAL A 85 13.91 -13.74 -0.45
N SER A 86 12.70 -14.26 -0.20
CA SER A 86 11.85 -14.69 -1.32
C SER A 86 11.53 -13.52 -2.25
N PRO A 87 11.66 -13.68 -3.58
CA PRO A 87 11.15 -12.75 -4.58
C PRO A 87 9.67 -12.39 -4.41
N ASP A 88 8.85 -13.27 -3.81
CA ASP A 88 7.44 -12.98 -3.49
C ASP A 88 7.28 -11.80 -2.51
N SER A 89 8.30 -11.49 -1.71
CA SER A 89 8.31 -10.30 -0.84
C SER A 89 8.29 -8.99 -1.63
N ALA A 90 8.74 -8.99 -2.88
CA ALA A 90 8.85 -7.76 -3.67
C ALA A 90 7.58 -7.44 -4.47
N LEU A 91 6.64 -8.39 -4.56
CA LEU A 91 5.41 -8.32 -5.36
C LEU A 91 4.22 -7.77 -4.57
N ALA A 92 3.30 -7.10 -5.27
CA ALA A 92 2.11 -6.53 -4.66
C ALA A 92 1.01 -7.56 -4.38
N ASN A 93 0.24 -7.34 -3.30
CA ASN A 93 -1.04 -8.02 -3.06
C ASN A 93 -2.05 -6.97 -2.56
N VAL A 94 -2.91 -6.50 -3.45
CA VAL A 94 -3.87 -5.41 -3.20
C VAL A 94 -4.77 -5.70 -1.99
N ASP A 95 -5.31 -6.92 -1.87
CA ASP A 95 -6.19 -7.29 -0.76
C ASP A 95 -5.44 -7.26 0.58
N LYS A 96 -4.15 -7.65 0.60
CA LYS A 96 -3.28 -7.56 1.79
C LYS A 96 -2.89 -6.11 2.10
N ILE A 97 -2.58 -5.30 1.09
CA ILE A 97 -2.28 -3.87 1.28
C ILE A 97 -3.50 -3.17 1.88
N MET A 98 -4.71 -3.45 1.40
CA MET A 98 -5.94 -2.81 1.91
C MET A 98 -6.49 -3.40 3.23
N GLN A 99 -5.77 -4.38 3.81
CA GLN A 99 -5.92 -4.79 5.22
C GLN A 99 -5.00 -4.00 6.15
N ASP A 100 -3.96 -3.34 5.64
CA ASP A 100 -3.06 -2.52 6.45
C ASP A 100 -3.76 -1.24 6.95
N PRO A 101 -3.71 -0.92 8.25
CA PRO A 101 -4.35 0.27 8.81
C PRO A 101 -3.86 1.59 8.20
N GLN A 102 -2.57 1.72 7.86
CA GLN A 102 -2.02 2.94 7.28
C GLN A 102 -2.43 3.09 5.82
N ALA A 103 -2.46 2.01 5.05
CA ALA A 103 -2.97 2.04 3.68
C ALA A 103 -4.46 2.42 3.63
N ARG A 104 -5.27 1.90 4.58
CA ARG A 104 -6.68 2.31 4.73
C ARG A 104 -6.82 3.77 5.17
N ALA A 105 -5.98 4.24 6.09
CA ALA A 105 -5.98 5.63 6.54
C ALA A 105 -5.57 6.59 5.41
N ALA A 106 -4.56 6.24 4.61
CA ALA A 106 -4.15 6.96 3.41
C ALA A 106 -5.33 7.11 2.45
N MET A 107 -5.91 5.99 2.00
CA MET A 107 -7.03 5.99 1.06
C MET A 107 -8.26 6.77 1.61
N THR A 108 -8.49 6.76 2.93
CA THR A 108 -9.53 7.57 3.57
C THR A 108 -9.23 9.06 3.50
N GLN A 109 -7.99 9.47 3.79
CA GLN A 109 -7.57 10.87 3.73
C GLN A 109 -7.53 11.41 2.29
N MET A 110 -7.02 10.62 1.34
CA MET A 110 -7.04 10.92 -0.10
C MET A 110 -8.48 11.17 -0.59
N LYS A 111 -9.42 10.33 -0.15
CA LYS A 111 -10.85 10.45 -0.49
C LYS A 111 -11.51 11.69 0.14
N ALA A 112 -11.10 12.07 1.35
CA ALA A 112 -11.50 13.31 2.01
C ALA A 112 -10.90 14.57 1.35
N ASN A 113 -9.71 14.45 0.77
CA ASN A 113 -8.99 15.52 0.09
C ASN A 113 -9.49 15.76 -1.35
N PHE A 114 -10.04 14.74 -2.00
CA PHE A 114 -10.51 14.82 -3.39
C PHE A 114 -11.47 15.99 -3.70
N PRO A 115 -12.47 16.34 -2.87
CA PRO A 115 -13.32 17.52 -3.09
C PRO A 115 -12.58 18.86 -3.04
N ALA A 116 -11.55 18.97 -2.21
CA ALA A 116 -10.85 20.23 -1.98
C ALA A 116 -9.82 20.53 -3.08
N PHE A 117 -9.20 19.49 -3.66
CA PHE A 117 -8.07 19.63 -4.57
C PHE A 117 -8.29 19.02 -5.96
N GLY A 118 -9.34 18.22 -6.17
CA GLY A 118 -9.56 17.48 -7.42
C GLY A 118 -8.51 16.39 -7.70
N SER A 119 -7.70 16.03 -6.70
CA SER A 119 -6.64 15.02 -6.79
C SER A 119 -6.72 14.02 -5.63
N MET A 120 -6.09 12.86 -5.81
CA MET A 120 -5.96 11.82 -4.77
C MET A 120 -4.69 11.97 -3.93
N ASP A 121 -3.92 13.05 -4.11
CA ASP A 121 -2.60 13.22 -3.51
C ASP A 121 -2.65 13.62 -2.02
N LEU A 122 -1.83 12.98 -1.17
CA LEU A 122 -1.38 13.42 0.18
C LEU A 122 -2.33 14.36 0.92
N THR A 123 -1.95 15.54 1.44
CA THR A 123 -0.75 16.41 1.40
C THR A 123 0.54 15.90 2.10
N ALA A 124 1.56 16.75 2.28
CA ALA A 124 2.73 16.48 3.11
C ALA A 124 2.38 16.42 4.62
N GLU A 125 1.49 17.29 5.11
CA GLU A 125 0.92 17.17 6.46
C GLU A 125 0.11 15.87 6.62
N ASP A 126 -0.63 15.47 5.59
CA ASP A 126 -1.38 14.21 5.62
C ASP A 126 -0.45 12.98 5.60
N ILE A 127 0.68 13.02 4.88
CA ILE A 127 1.72 11.98 4.96
C ILE A 127 2.26 11.87 6.39
N GLN A 128 2.56 12.98 7.06
CA GLN A 128 3.00 12.99 8.46
C GLN A 128 1.92 12.44 9.40
N LYS A 129 0.64 12.69 9.11
CA LYS A 129 -0.50 12.20 9.90
C LYS A 129 -0.77 10.69 9.70
N VAL A 130 -0.72 10.21 8.46
CA VAL A 130 -1.06 8.82 8.08
C VAL A 130 0.11 7.87 8.30
N TYR A 131 1.31 8.29 7.96
CA TYR A 131 2.53 7.46 8.00
C TYR A 131 3.48 7.82 9.15
N GLY A 132 3.13 8.82 9.97
CA GLY A 132 4.01 9.41 10.98
C GLY A 132 4.70 8.43 11.92
N ASP A 133 4.01 7.41 12.43
CA ASP A 133 4.62 6.45 13.36
C ASP A 133 5.67 5.55 12.66
N ALA A 134 5.40 5.15 11.41
CA ALA A 134 6.36 4.40 10.59
C ALA A 134 7.57 5.27 10.21
N ILE A 135 7.33 6.54 9.84
CA ILE A 135 8.38 7.52 9.55
C ILE A 135 9.26 7.73 10.77
N LYS A 136 8.69 8.04 11.95
CA LYS A 136 9.42 8.24 13.21
C LYS A 136 10.23 7.01 13.60
N ALA A 137 9.66 5.82 13.50
CA ALA A 137 10.35 4.57 13.80
C ALA A 137 11.55 4.34 12.86
N ALA A 138 11.35 4.54 11.56
CA ALA A 138 12.40 4.42 10.54
C ALA A 138 13.52 5.45 10.74
N CYS A 139 13.16 6.72 10.92
CA CYS A 139 14.08 7.84 11.13
C CYS A 139 14.90 7.65 12.42
N LYS A 140 14.28 7.22 13.52
CA LYS A 140 14.97 6.87 14.77
C LYS A 140 15.97 5.72 14.61
N LYS A 141 15.69 4.73 13.75
CA LYS A 141 16.57 3.58 13.48
C LYS A 141 17.76 3.95 12.58
N THR A 142 17.59 4.92 11.70
CA THR A 142 18.52 5.18 10.57
C THR A 142 19.25 6.52 10.65
N GLY A 143 18.75 7.48 11.43
CA GLY A 143 19.23 8.86 11.47
C GLY A 143 18.82 9.71 10.26
N VAL A 144 18.01 9.18 9.34
CA VAL A 144 17.39 9.96 8.25
C VAL A 144 16.41 10.95 8.87
N PRO A 145 16.38 12.23 8.45
CA PRO A 145 15.39 13.21 8.91
C PRO A 145 13.96 12.87 8.45
N GLU A 146 12.97 13.18 9.30
CA GLU A 146 11.55 12.90 9.00
C GLU A 146 11.04 13.65 7.77
N ASP A 147 11.48 14.90 7.57
CA ASP A 147 11.15 15.73 6.40
C ASP A 147 11.67 15.15 5.08
N ILE A 148 12.86 14.52 5.10
CA ILE A 148 13.39 13.80 3.94
C ILE A 148 12.52 12.59 3.60
N MET A 149 12.07 11.81 4.60
CA MET A 149 11.16 10.68 4.36
C MET A 149 9.78 11.12 3.86
N VAL A 150 9.24 12.22 4.39
CA VAL A 150 7.98 12.83 3.91
C VAL A 150 8.15 13.31 2.46
N LYS A 151 9.26 13.98 2.14
CA LYS A 151 9.59 14.46 0.79
C LYS A 151 9.65 13.31 -0.21
N ILE A 152 10.27 12.20 0.15
CA ILE A 152 10.31 10.98 -0.66
C ILE A 152 8.88 10.47 -0.93
N ILE A 153 8.10 10.18 0.11
CA ILE A 153 6.73 9.65 -0.06
C ILE A 153 5.88 10.60 -0.93
N TRP A 154 5.97 11.91 -0.69
CA TRP A 154 5.24 12.90 -1.49
C TRP A 154 5.71 12.97 -2.94
N THR A 155 7.02 12.87 -3.19
CA THR A 155 7.58 12.97 -4.55
C THR A 155 7.28 11.71 -5.36
N GLU A 156 7.54 10.55 -4.77
CA GLU A 156 7.59 9.24 -5.42
C GLU A 156 6.20 8.57 -5.58
N SER A 157 5.26 8.83 -4.67
CA SER A 157 3.90 8.23 -4.73
C SER A 157 2.76 9.18 -4.41
N LYS A 158 3.05 10.44 -4.04
CA LYS A 158 2.06 11.37 -3.47
C LYS A 158 1.36 10.79 -2.22
N GLY A 159 1.97 9.80 -1.57
CA GLY A 159 1.38 9.07 -0.44
C GLY A 159 0.33 8.01 -0.81
N HIS A 160 0.18 7.66 -2.08
CA HIS A 160 -0.81 6.68 -2.55
C HIS A 160 -0.29 5.23 -2.36
N PRO A 161 -0.95 4.37 -1.54
CA PRO A 161 -0.40 3.07 -1.14
C PRO A 161 -0.45 1.98 -2.23
N LEU A 162 -1.28 2.16 -3.26
CA LEU A 162 -1.48 1.18 -4.35
C LEU A 162 -0.78 1.56 -5.67
N VAL A 163 0.19 2.49 -5.66
CA VAL A 163 0.95 2.82 -6.88
C VAL A 163 1.89 1.68 -7.27
N TYR A 164 2.21 1.57 -8.56
CA TYR A 164 3.33 0.77 -9.04
C TYR A 164 4.64 1.14 -8.32
N ASN A 165 5.54 0.16 -8.08
CA ASN A 165 6.73 0.26 -7.21
C ASN A 165 6.53 0.69 -5.74
N GLY A 166 5.31 1.01 -5.30
CA GLY A 166 4.99 1.28 -3.90
C GLY A 166 5.38 2.68 -3.41
N LEU A 167 5.19 2.91 -2.12
CA LEU A 167 5.10 4.25 -1.52
C LEU A 167 6.34 5.16 -1.71
N THR A 168 7.53 4.58 -1.85
CA THR A 168 8.79 5.30 -2.05
C THR A 168 9.49 4.99 -3.39
N GLN A 169 8.79 4.34 -4.33
CA GLN A 169 9.31 3.89 -5.64
C GLN A 169 10.56 2.98 -5.58
N MET A 170 10.90 2.42 -4.41
CA MET A 170 12.13 1.64 -4.23
C MET A 170 12.19 0.39 -5.12
N ASP A 171 13.32 0.20 -5.81
CA ASP A 171 13.52 -0.89 -6.75
C ASP A 171 13.65 -2.27 -6.07
N TYR A 172 13.52 -3.33 -6.88
CA TYR A 172 13.53 -4.71 -6.39
C TYR A 172 14.86 -5.13 -5.73
N VAL A 173 16.00 -4.66 -6.22
CA VAL A 173 17.34 -4.98 -5.69
C VAL A 173 17.58 -4.23 -4.38
N ALA A 174 17.26 -2.93 -4.33
CA ALA A 174 17.31 -2.17 -3.07
C ALA A 174 16.41 -2.80 -2.00
N TRP A 175 15.14 -3.10 -2.34
CA TRP A 175 14.22 -3.81 -1.44
C TRP A 175 14.83 -5.12 -0.91
N GLY A 176 15.27 -6.00 -1.82
CA GLY A 176 15.77 -7.31 -1.44
C GLY A 176 17.04 -7.25 -0.59
N GLN A 177 17.93 -6.30 -0.85
CA GLN A 177 19.11 -6.06 0.00
C GLN A 177 18.72 -5.56 1.40
N MET A 178 17.72 -4.69 1.54
CA MET A 178 17.28 -4.22 2.85
C MET A 178 16.55 -5.33 3.62
N ALA A 179 15.74 -6.14 2.94
CA ALA A 179 15.02 -7.26 3.55
C ALA A 179 15.91 -8.45 3.93
N ASP A 180 17.03 -8.67 3.21
CA ASP A 180 18.10 -9.60 3.63
C ASP A 180 18.75 -9.18 4.95
N GLU A 181 18.90 -7.87 5.19
CA GLU A 181 19.56 -7.31 6.37
C GLU A 181 18.61 -7.07 7.55
N ASN A 182 17.34 -6.78 7.28
CA ASN A 182 16.31 -6.61 8.29
C ASN A 182 15.16 -7.63 8.07
N PRO A 183 15.17 -8.79 8.75
CA PRO A 183 14.17 -9.83 8.57
C PRO A 183 12.78 -9.44 9.09
N GLU A 184 12.61 -8.28 9.72
CA GLU A 184 11.28 -7.71 10.03
C GLU A 184 10.53 -7.31 8.76
N LEU A 185 11.23 -6.90 7.70
CA LEU A 185 10.65 -6.49 6.42
C LEU A 185 10.05 -7.71 5.70
N LYS A 186 8.73 -7.71 5.49
CA LYS A 186 7.99 -8.86 4.94
C LYS A 186 7.55 -8.64 3.50
N ASN A 187 7.15 -7.43 3.11
CA ASN A 187 6.72 -7.16 1.76
C ASN A 187 6.87 -5.68 1.33
N ARG A 188 7.40 -5.46 0.11
CA ARG A 188 7.74 -4.16 -0.47
C ARG A 188 6.58 -3.17 -0.53
N TYR A 189 5.34 -3.66 -0.50
CA TYR A 189 4.12 -2.84 -0.59
C TYR A 189 3.42 -2.56 0.74
N MET A 190 3.89 -3.11 1.87
CA MET A 190 3.36 -2.70 3.17
C MET A 190 3.93 -1.32 3.52
N PRO A 191 3.12 -0.32 3.89
CA PRO A 191 3.62 1.04 4.09
C PRO A 191 4.78 1.14 5.09
N THR A 192 4.66 0.51 6.25
CA THR A 192 5.75 0.46 7.25
C THR A 192 7.02 -0.18 6.69
N ASP A 193 6.93 -1.36 6.06
CA ASP A 193 8.09 -2.06 5.50
C ASP A 193 8.79 -1.21 4.43
N ASN A 194 8.02 -0.60 3.53
CA ASN A 194 8.53 0.23 2.44
C ASN A 194 9.27 1.47 2.98
N ILE A 195 8.69 2.17 3.96
CA ILE A 195 9.29 3.35 4.62
C ILE A 195 10.58 2.98 5.36
N VAL A 196 10.56 1.89 6.15
CA VAL A 196 11.75 1.43 6.90
C VAL A 196 12.88 1.04 5.95
N ALA A 197 12.56 0.31 4.87
CA ALA A 197 13.55 -0.12 3.89
C ALA A 197 14.15 1.07 3.12
N ALA A 198 13.33 2.04 2.68
CA ALA A 198 13.82 3.25 2.02
C ALA A 198 14.75 4.07 2.94
N ALA A 199 14.41 4.21 4.22
CA ALA A 199 15.26 4.88 5.20
C ALA A 199 16.60 4.13 5.44
N MET A 200 16.58 2.78 5.48
CA MET A 200 17.80 1.96 5.55
C MET A 200 18.67 2.15 4.30
N PHE A 201 18.06 2.20 3.11
CA PHE A 201 18.78 2.40 1.85
C PHE A 201 19.46 3.77 1.79
N LEU A 202 18.76 4.84 2.18
CA LEU A 202 19.34 6.19 2.31
C LEU A 202 20.51 6.25 3.29
N GLN A 203 20.38 5.62 4.46
CA GLN A 203 21.45 5.57 5.45
C GLN A 203 22.72 4.94 4.85
N LYS A 204 22.57 3.83 4.11
CA LYS A 204 23.69 3.13 3.46
C LYS A 204 24.26 3.91 2.29
N ALA A 205 23.42 4.59 1.49
CA ALA A 205 23.86 5.50 0.44
C ALA A 205 24.71 6.64 1.02
N LYS A 206 24.24 7.32 2.08
CA LYS A 206 25.00 8.36 2.79
C LYS A 206 26.30 7.83 3.38
N ALA A 207 26.28 6.65 4.02
CA ALA A 207 27.49 6.05 4.59
C ALA A 207 28.53 5.67 3.51
N LYS A 208 28.09 5.36 2.29
CA LYS A 208 28.95 4.99 1.16
C LYS A 208 29.53 6.20 0.41
N TYR A 209 28.71 7.24 0.20
CA TYR A 209 29.05 8.35 -0.70
C TYR A 209 29.27 9.71 0.02
N GLY A 210 28.86 9.84 1.28
CA GLY A 210 28.94 11.09 2.03
C GLY A 210 27.80 12.06 1.70
N GLY A 211 28.11 13.36 1.76
CA GLY A 211 27.15 14.45 1.48
C GLY A 211 26.11 14.69 2.59
N ASP A 212 25.22 15.65 2.37
CA ASP A 212 24.02 15.86 3.19
C ASP A 212 22.88 14.91 2.77
N TRP A 213 21.75 14.95 3.47
CA TRP A 213 20.62 14.05 3.20
C TRP A 213 19.89 14.38 1.89
N GLU A 214 19.85 15.64 1.47
CA GLU A 214 19.24 16.06 0.21
C GLU A 214 20.06 15.61 -1.00
N THR A 215 21.38 15.75 -0.91
CA THR A 215 22.34 15.21 -1.88
C THR A 215 22.22 13.69 -1.94
N THR A 216 22.13 13.01 -0.79
CA THR A 216 21.94 11.54 -0.74
C THR A 216 20.66 11.12 -1.46
N TYR A 217 19.54 11.79 -1.20
CA TYR A 217 18.27 11.50 -1.86
C TYR A 217 18.37 11.74 -3.37
N THR A 218 18.68 12.96 -3.78
CA THR A 218 18.66 13.37 -5.20
C THR A 218 19.70 12.64 -6.06
N GLN A 219 20.90 12.36 -5.53
CA GLN A 219 22.01 11.81 -6.32
C GLN A 219 22.28 10.32 -6.09
N HIS A 220 21.70 9.68 -5.08
CA HIS A 220 21.99 8.27 -4.77
C HIS A 220 20.75 7.41 -4.50
N TYR A 221 19.60 8.02 -4.20
CA TYR A 221 18.30 7.34 -4.16
C TYR A 221 17.58 7.43 -5.52
N GLN A 222 17.33 8.66 -6.01
CA GLN A 222 16.62 8.88 -7.29
C GLN A 222 17.49 8.54 -8.50
N ASP A 223 18.80 8.77 -8.40
CA ASP A 223 19.75 8.50 -9.49
C ASP A 223 20.97 7.69 -9.00
N PRO A 224 20.84 6.36 -8.78
CA PRO A 224 21.95 5.53 -8.31
C PRO A 224 23.21 5.54 -9.21
N THR A 225 23.14 6.13 -10.41
CA THR A 225 24.23 6.23 -11.38
C THR A 225 24.99 7.56 -11.34
N ALA A 226 24.54 8.56 -10.58
CA ALA A 226 25.22 9.87 -10.52
C ALA A 226 26.65 9.75 -9.96
N ALA A 227 26.88 8.85 -9.00
CA ALA A 227 28.20 8.60 -8.41
C ALA A 227 29.24 8.07 -9.43
N SER A 228 28.81 7.43 -10.52
CA SER A 228 29.69 6.97 -11.62
C SER A 228 29.88 7.99 -12.75
N ARG A 229 29.31 9.20 -12.61
CA ARG A 229 29.47 10.32 -13.55
C ARG A 229 30.38 11.43 -13.02
N SER A 230 30.74 11.38 -11.74
CA SER A 230 31.62 12.33 -11.05
C SER A 230 33.04 11.78 -10.80
N SER A 231 33.34 10.61 -11.40
CA SER A 231 34.62 9.88 -11.38
C SER A 231 35.21 9.76 -12.78
#